data_AF-A0A353BZD5-F1
#
_entry.id   AF-A0A353BZD5-F1
#
_cell.length_a   1.000
_cell.length_b   1.000
_cell.length_c   1.000
_cell.angle_alpha   90.00
_cell.angle_beta   90.00
_cell.angle_gamma   90.00
#
_symmetry.space_group_name_H-M   'P 1'
#
loop_
_entity.id
_entity.type
_entity.pdbx_description
1 polymer ?
#
loop_
_entity_poly.entity_id
_entity_poly.type
_entity_poly.pdbx_seq_one_letter_code
_entity_poly.pdbx_strand_id
1 'polypeptide(L)'
;MNCQHVQNLISSYIDRELDPQETREIRKHLFTCSECDREFQELLHLKNYLENLIQEPTNFNSIQNIHARLIEEGHSLLPSSYRMIWVRRLSIVAACFVVYLVTSALLFPSDHNN
;
A
#
# COMPACT_ATOMS: atom_id res chain seq x y z
N MET A 1 -31.44 -16.62 -3.78
CA MET A 1 -31.60 -16.16 -2.38
C MET A 1 -33.02 -15.64 -2.16
N ASN A 2 -33.61 -15.84 -0.99
CA ASN A 2 -34.95 -15.30 -0.66
C ASN A 2 -34.82 -13.92 0.03
N CYS A 3 -35.90 -13.14 0.05
CA CYS A 3 -35.89 -11.78 0.60
C CYS A 3 -35.53 -11.77 2.09
N GLN A 4 -36.11 -12.67 2.89
CA GLN A 4 -35.85 -12.74 4.33
C GLN A 4 -34.35 -12.88 4.66
N HIS A 5 -33.65 -13.73 3.91
CA HIS A 5 -32.22 -13.94 4.10
C HIS A 5 -31.41 -12.72 3.68
N VAL A 6 -31.80 -12.04 2.59
CA VAL A 6 -31.17 -10.80 2.14
C VAL A 6 -31.32 -9.72 3.20
N GLN A 7 -32.55 -9.47 3.68
CA GLN A 7 -32.86 -8.46 4.69
C GLN A 7 -32.02 -8.63 5.95
N ASN A 8 -31.88 -9.86 6.43
CA ASN A 8 -31.04 -10.18 7.59
C ASN A 8 -29.55 -9.87 7.37
N LEU A 9 -29.08 -9.82 6.13
CA LEU A 9 -27.68 -9.62 5.76
C LEU A 9 -27.38 -8.23 5.17
N ILE A 10 -28.38 -7.36 4.96
CA ILE A 10 -28.18 -6.03 4.37
C ILE A 10 -27.19 -5.20 5.20
N SER A 11 -27.28 -5.25 6.54
CA SER A 11 -26.33 -4.51 7.41
C SER A 11 -24.89 -4.98 7.20
N SER A 12 -24.64 -6.28 7.32
CA SER A 12 -23.31 -6.87 7.10
C SER A 12 -22.80 -6.64 5.67
N TYR A 13 -23.70 -6.57 4.67
CA TYR A 13 -23.36 -6.20 3.30
C TYR A 13 -22.88 -4.75 3.20
N ILE A 14 -23.57 -3.81 3.86
CA ILE A 14 -23.17 -2.39 3.92
C ILE A 14 -21.79 -2.25 4.59
N ASP A 15 -21.55 -3.00 5.67
CA ASP A 15 -20.30 -2.98 6.44
C ASP A 15 -19.17 -3.80 5.81
N ARG A 16 -19.43 -4.48 4.68
CA ARG A 16 -18.48 -5.32 3.92
C ARG A 16 -17.93 -6.51 4.71
N GLU A 17 -18.74 -7.10 5.57
CA GLU A 17 -18.37 -8.23 6.44
C GLU A 17 -18.69 -9.61 5.84
N LEU A 18 -19.40 -9.64 4.71
CA LEU A 18 -19.80 -10.88 4.06
C LEU A 18 -18.68 -11.48 3.23
N ASP A 19 -18.73 -12.80 3.03
CA ASP A 19 -17.79 -13.46 2.13
C ASP A 19 -18.06 -13.09 0.66
N PRO A 20 -17.10 -13.33 -0.27
CA PRO A 20 -17.25 -12.95 -1.67
C PRO A 20 -18.43 -13.60 -2.39
N GLN A 21 -18.79 -14.84 -2.01
CA GLN A 21 -19.91 -15.57 -2.59
C GLN A 21 -21.24 -14.97 -2.13
N GLU A 22 -21.39 -14.73 -0.82
CA GLU A 22 -22.57 -14.07 -0.23
C GLU A 22 -22.77 -12.66 -0.80
N THR A 23 -21.69 -11.88 -0.89
CA THR A 23 -21.69 -10.53 -1.48
C THR A 23 -22.24 -10.54 -2.91
N ARG A 24 -21.86 -11.54 -3.71
CA ARG A 24 -22.32 -11.68 -5.10
C ARG A 24 -23.81 -12.05 -5.17
N GLU A 25 -24.26 -12.96 -4.31
CA GLU A 25 -25.67 -13.39 -4.26
C GLU A 25 -26.60 -12.25 -3.80
N ILE A 26 -26.20 -11.48 -2.79
CA ILE A 26 -26.94 -10.28 -2.35
C ILE A 26 -26.99 -9.24 -3.45
N ARG A 27 -25.84 -8.90 -4.07
CA ARG A 27 -25.82 -7.92 -5.16
C ARG A 27 -26.76 -8.29 -6.30
N LYS A 28 -26.78 -9.57 -6.68
CA LYS A 28 -27.71 -10.08 -7.70
C LYS A 28 -29.16 -9.91 -7.26
N HIS A 29 -29.47 -10.20 -5.99
CA HIS A 29 -30.82 -10.07 -5.47
C HIS A 29 -31.29 -8.60 -5.46
N LEU A 30 -30.47 -7.67 -4.93
CA LEU A 30 -30.76 -6.24 -4.91
C LEU A 30 -31.04 -5.69 -6.31
N PHE A 31 -30.30 -6.16 -7.33
CA PHE A 31 -30.56 -5.78 -8.72
C PHE A 31 -31.93 -6.21 -9.26
N THR A 32 -32.51 -7.28 -8.70
CA THR A 32 -33.75 -7.89 -9.20
C THR A 32 -34.97 -7.67 -8.31
N CYS A 33 -34.78 -7.28 -7.04
CA CYS A 33 -35.84 -7.13 -6.06
C CYS A 33 -35.91 -5.69 -5.56
N SER A 34 -36.94 -4.97 -5.98
CA SER A 34 -37.16 -3.56 -5.60
C SER A 34 -37.39 -3.37 -4.10
N GLU A 35 -38.02 -4.32 -3.42
CA GLU A 35 -38.27 -4.23 -1.96
C GLU A 35 -36.95 -4.29 -1.18
N CYS A 36 -36.08 -5.24 -1.50
CA CYS A 36 -34.79 -5.37 -0.83
C CYS A 36 -33.82 -4.23 -1.22
N ASP A 37 -33.88 -3.74 -2.46
CA ASP A 37 -33.10 -2.56 -2.86
C ASP A 37 -33.55 -1.32 -2.09
N ARG A 38 -34.86 -1.11 -1.94
CA ARG A 38 -35.39 0.00 -1.14
C ARG A 38 -34.90 -0.04 0.30
N GLU A 39 -34.98 -1.20 0.95
CA GLU A 39 -34.50 -1.38 2.33
C GLU A 39 -32.98 -1.14 2.45
N PHE A 40 -32.20 -1.60 1.47
CA PHE A 40 -30.78 -1.29 1.38
C PHE A 40 -30.51 0.22 1.26
N GLN A 41 -31.23 0.93 0.39
CA GLN A 41 -31.08 2.39 0.25
C GLN A 41 -31.49 3.14 1.52
N GLU A 42 -32.57 2.73 2.18
CA GLU A 42 -33.03 3.32 3.45
C GLU A 42 -31.97 3.17 4.56
N LEU A 43 -31.40 1.97 4.72
CA LEU A 43 -30.33 1.71 5.70
C LEU A 43 -29.03 2.47 5.35
N LEU A 44 -28.66 2.52 4.08
CA LEU A 44 -27.49 3.27 3.62
C LEU A 44 -27.66 4.78 3.87
N HIS A 45 -28.85 5.32 3.62
CA HIS A 45 -29.15 6.73 3.89
C HIS A 45 -29.09 7.03 5.39
N LEU A 46 -29.63 6.14 6.24
CA LEU A 46 -29.53 6.27 7.70
C LEU A 46 -28.08 6.28 8.17
N LYS A 47 -27.25 5.35 7.68
CA LYS A 47 -25.81 5.28 8.00
C LYS A 47 -25.10 6.58 7.63
N ASN A 48 -25.29 7.06 6.40
CA ASN A 48 -24.69 8.30 5.94
C ASN A 48 -25.16 9.50 6.78
N TYR A 49 -26.43 9.55 7.16
CA TYR A 49 -26.96 10.61 8.02
C TYR A 49 -26.30 10.61 9.40
N LEU A 50 -26.16 9.44 10.02
CA LEU A 50 -25.49 9.28 11.33
C LEU A 50 -24.00 9.63 11.28
N GLU A 51 -23.28 9.21 10.22
CA GLU A 51 -21.88 9.57 10.02
C GLU A 51 -21.67 11.08 9.95
N ASN A 52 -22.60 11.82 9.32
CA ASN A 52 -22.51 13.28 9.21
C ASN A 52 -22.91 14.03 10.48
N LEU A 53 -23.69 13.42 11.37
CA LEU A 53 -24.04 14.00 12.68
C LEU A 53 -22.88 13.92 13.66
N ILE A 54 -22.10 12.84 13.62
CA ILE A 54 -20.99 12.59 14.53
C ILE A 54 -19.73 13.21 13.92
N GLN A 55 -19.64 14.54 13.97
CA GLN A 55 -18.35 15.22 13.79
C GLN A 55 -17.56 15.06 15.08
N GLU A 56 -16.92 13.91 15.24
CA GLU A 56 -15.93 13.77 16.28
C GLU A 56 -14.80 14.77 15.98
N PRO A 57 -14.44 15.68 16.90
CA PRO A 57 -13.34 16.59 16.67
C PRO A 57 -12.10 15.73 16.48
N THR A 58 -11.64 15.59 15.24
CA THR A 58 -10.45 14.83 14.91
C THR A 58 -9.29 15.44 15.69
N ASN A 59 -8.93 14.83 16.81
CA ASN A 59 -7.67 15.10 17.48
C ASN A 59 -6.57 14.70 16.49
N PHE A 60 -6.05 15.71 15.78
CA PHE A 60 -5.11 15.60 14.67
C PHE A 60 -3.80 14.87 15.02
N ASN A 61 -3.51 14.61 16.29
CA ASN A 61 -2.31 13.88 16.71
C ASN A 61 -2.34 12.43 16.22
N SER A 62 -3.52 11.81 16.05
CA SER A 62 -3.62 10.42 15.59
C SER A 62 -3.11 10.25 14.16
N ILE A 63 -3.39 11.18 13.24
CA ILE A 63 -2.89 11.10 11.86
C ILE A 63 -1.37 11.27 11.82
N GLN A 64 -0.83 12.18 12.62
CA GLN A 64 0.62 12.40 12.70
C GLN A 64 1.34 11.15 13.22
N ASN A 65 0.79 10.51 14.25
CA ASN A 65 1.32 9.27 14.82
C ASN A 65 1.22 8.09 13.85
N ILE A 66 0.12 7.98 13.10
CA ILE A 66 -0.06 6.94 12.07
C ILE A 66 0.92 7.18 10.91
N HIS A 67 1.05 8.42 10.45
CA HIS A 67 1.97 8.79 9.38
C HIS A 67 3.44 8.51 9.77
N ALA A 68 3.82 8.81 11.01
CA ALA A 68 5.13 8.49 11.54
C ALA A 68 5.40 6.97 11.54
N ARG A 69 4.43 6.16 11.99
CA ARG A 69 4.54 4.68 11.97
C ARG A 69 4.63 4.12 10.55
N LEU A 70 3.86 4.63 9.61
CA LEU A 70 3.91 4.21 8.20
C LEU A 70 5.28 4.50 7.56
N ILE A 71 5.90 5.65 7.87
CA ILE A 71 7.25 5.99 7.38
C ILE A 71 8.30 5.06 7.99
N GLU A 72 8.23 4.80 9.29
CA GLU A 72 9.16 3.93 10.00
C GLU A 72 9.12 2.50 9.46
N GLU A 73 7.92 1.93 9.32
CA GLU A 73 7.71 0.60 8.75
C GLU A 73 8.10 0.56 7.26
N GLY A 74 7.78 1.59 6.48
CA GLY A 74 8.20 1.68 5.07
C GLY A 74 9.72 1.68 4.88
N HIS A 75 10.47 2.30 5.78
CA HIS A 75 11.93 2.27 5.77
C HIS A 75 12.52 0.89 6.07
N SER A 76 11.83 0.07 6.87
CA SER A 76 12.26 -1.31 7.16
C SER A 76 12.14 -2.28 5.97
N LEU A 77 11.32 -1.94 4.97
CA LEU A 77 11.19 -2.70 3.72
C LEU A 77 12.29 -2.38 2.69
N LEU A 78 12.98 -1.24 2.83
CA LEU A 78 14.14 -0.87 2.02
C LEU A 78 15.41 -1.07 2.84
N PRO A 79 16.03 -2.27 2.81
CA PRO A 79 17.15 -2.57 3.67
C PRO A 79 18.32 -1.61 3.39
N SER A 80 18.76 -0.89 4.43
CA SER A 80 19.94 0.00 4.39
C SER A 80 21.22 -0.72 3.92
N SER A 81 21.21 -2.05 3.96
CA SER A 81 22.22 -2.95 3.42
C SER A 81 22.52 -2.71 1.93
N TYR A 82 21.53 -2.27 1.13
CA TYR A 82 21.73 -1.97 -0.30
C TYR A 82 22.79 -0.87 -0.53
N ARG A 83 22.79 0.18 0.31
CA ARG A 83 23.74 1.29 0.23
C ARG A 83 25.17 0.84 0.54
N MET A 84 25.35 -0.05 1.52
CA MET A 84 26.65 -0.58 1.90
C MET A 84 27.20 -1.55 0.83
N ILE A 85 26.34 -2.37 0.23
CA ILE A 85 26.71 -3.28 -0.87
C ILE A 85 27.18 -2.49 -2.09
N TRP A 86 26.50 -1.41 -2.45
CA TRP A 86 26.88 -0.56 -3.59
C TRP A 86 28.19 0.19 -3.38
N VAL A 87 28.40 0.76 -2.19
CA VAL A 87 29.67 1.43 -1.86
C VAL A 87 30.83 0.44 -1.91
N ARG A 88 30.67 -0.77 -1.35
CA ARG A 88 31.71 -1.82 -1.41
C ARG A 88 32.04 -2.25 -2.84
N ARG A 89 31.04 -2.41 -3.71
CA ARG A 89 31.24 -2.74 -5.13
C ARG A 89 31.98 -1.62 -5.86
N LEU A 90 31.62 -0.36 -5.63
CA LEU A 90 32.33 0.79 -6.20
C LEU A 90 33.79 0.87 -5.75
N SER A 91 34.07 0.61 -4.47
CA SER A 91 35.44 0.59 -3.95
C SER A 91 36.31 -0.49 -4.62
N ILE A 92 35.75 -1.68 -4.87
CA ILE A 92 36.47 -2.77 -5.57
C ILE A 92 36.78 -2.36 -7.02
N VAL A 93 35.79 -1.82 -7.74
CA VAL A 93 35.98 -1.38 -9.14
C VAL A 93 37.04 -0.28 -9.23
N ALA A 94 37.01 0.71 -8.32
CA ALA A 94 38.00 1.77 -8.27
C ALA A 94 39.42 1.22 -8.02
N ALA A 95 39.58 0.28 -7.08
CA ALA A 95 40.87 -0.36 -6.81
C ALA A 95 41.41 -1.12 -8.03
N CYS A 96 40.56 -1.91 -8.71
CA CYS A 96 40.94 -2.61 -9.94
C CYS A 96 41.37 -1.64 -11.06
N PHE A 97 40.67 -0.52 -11.21
CA PHE A 97 41.01 0.50 -12.21
C PHE A 97 42.37 1.15 -11.93
N VAL A 98 42.67 1.47 -10.66
CA VAL A 98 43.97 2.00 -10.27
C VAL A 98 45.09 1.00 -10.53
N VAL A 99 44.89 -0.28 -10.18
CA VAL A 99 45.88 -1.34 -10.46
C VAL A 99 46.11 -1.48 -11.98
N TYR A 100 45.06 -1.42 -12.78
CA TYR A 100 45.17 -1.45 -14.24
C TYR A 100 45.97 -0.25 -14.79
N LEU A 101 45.72 0.97 -14.31
CA LEU A 101 46.46 2.15 -14.74
C LEU A 101 47.95 2.08 -14.37
N VAL A 102 48.25 1.63 -13.14
CA VAL A 102 49.64 1.48 -12.67
C VAL A 102 50.38 0.42 -13.47
N THR A 103 49.77 -0.74 -13.69
CA THR A 103 50.37 -1.83 -14.47
C THR A 103 50.59 -1.42 -15.92
N SER A 104 49.62 -0.72 -16.53
CA SER A 104 49.76 -0.16 -17.88
C SER A 104 50.94 0.83 -17.98
N ALA A 105 51.07 1.76 -17.03
CA ALA A 105 52.15 2.75 -17.01
C ALA A 105 53.54 2.11 -16.81
N LEU A 106 53.64 1.02 -16.03
CA LEU A 106 54.90 0.29 -15.83
C LEU A 106 55.30 -0.56 -17.03
N LEU A 107 54.33 -1.16 -17.74
CA LEU A 107 54.59 -2.03 -18.88
C LEU A 107 54.82 -1.26 -20.18
N PHE A 108 54.22 -0.08 -20.32
CA PHE A 108 54.38 0.81 -21.46
C PHE A 108 54.93 2.17 -20.99
N PRO A 109 56.20 2.24 -20.54
CA PRO A 109 56.82 3.52 -20.22
C PRO A 109 56.81 4.36 -21.50
N SER A 110 56.09 5.48 -21.47
CA SER A 110 56.06 6.41 -22.58
C SER A 110 57.45 7.01 -22.72
N ASP A 111 58.22 6.54 -23.70
CA ASP A 111 59.44 7.21 -24.15
C ASP A 111 59.03 8.57 -24.72
N HIS A 112 58.95 9.58 -23.84
CA HIS A 112 58.86 10.96 -24.26
C HIS A 112 60.26 11.41 -24.66
N ASN A 113 60.69 10.98 -25.85
CA ASN A 113 61.88 11.51 -26.51
C ASN A 113 61.53 12.86 -27.13
N ASN A 114 62.00 13.95 -26.52
CA ASN A 114 62.26 15.20 -27.21
C ASN A 114 63.39 15.96 -26.49
#